data_AF-A0A9P6BVT4-F1
#
_entry.id   AF-A0A9P6BVT4-F1
#
_cell.length_a   1.000
_cell.length_b   1.000
_cell.length_c   1.000
_cell.angle_alpha   90.00
_cell.angle_beta   90.00
_cell.angle_gamma   90.00
#
_symmetry.space_group_name_H-M   'P 1'
#
loop_
_entity.id
_entity.type
_entity.pdbx_description
1 polymer ?
#
loop_
_entity_poly.entity_id
_entity_poly.type
_entity_poly.pdbx_seq_one_letter_code
_entity_poly.pdbx_strand_id
1 'polypeptide(L)'
;HRRGNHHWLNVGIIHGDGSTAPHNIDLKSNVWAARNMLANPDLRRLALYANSVLHIYASSIFDLYRDTMEALTSWPGAKLERPFSGCEFPMVCLNFGPNVWTFKHRDVQNYPFGLCAVIALGQFDHTSGGHLILWDFDLVIELPPGAVILLPSALL
;
A
#
# COMPACT_ATOMS: atom_id res chain seq x y z
N HIS A 1 15.83 -2.17 -8.76
CA HIS A 1 14.74 -2.82 -7.99
C HIS A 1 13.51 -2.94 -8.89
N ARG A 2 12.55 -3.86 -8.66
CA ARG A 2 11.34 -4.00 -9.52
C ARG A 2 10.49 -2.73 -9.56
N ARG A 3 10.51 -1.97 -8.47
CA ARG A 3 9.86 -0.66 -8.33
C ARG A 3 10.61 0.49 -9.04
N GLY A 4 11.34 0.25 -10.12
CA GLY A 4 11.98 1.33 -10.90
C GLY A 4 13.20 2.00 -10.23
N ASN A 5 13.54 3.18 -10.75
CA ASN A 5 14.67 4.01 -10.31
C ASN A 5 14.17 5.28 -9.59
N HIS A 6 13.46 5.09 -8.47
CA HIS A 6 13.04 6.14 -7.56
C HIS A 6 13.11 5.64 -6.11
N HIS A 7 13.12 6.57 -5.15
CA HIS A 7 13.06 6.20 -3.74
C HIS A 7 11.66 5.74 -3.37
N TRP A 8 11.56 4.67 -2.60
CA TRP A 8 10.31 4.19 -2.03
C TRP A 8 10.52 3.72 -0.59
N LEU A 9 9.45 3.74 0.20
CA LEU A 9 9.48 3.36 1.60
C LEU A 9 8.23 2.56 1.96
N ASN A 10 8.44 1.33 2.43
CA ASN A 10 7.39 0.52 3.05
C ASN A 10 7.40 0.72 4.56
N VAL A 11 6.22 0.91 5.14
CA VAL A 11 6.02 0.96 6.58
C VAL A 11 4.79 0.14 6.94
N GLY A 12 4.91 -0.72 7.94
CA GLY A 12 3.80 -1.54 8.41
C GLY A 12 4.23 -2.92 8.89
N ILE A 13 3.27 -3.83 8.91
CA ILE A 13 3.42 -5.21 9.35
C ILE A 13 3.72 -6.09 8.14
N ILE A 14 4.68 -6.99 8.28
CA ILE A 14 5.03 -8.00 7.28
C ILE A 14 5.16 -9.37 7.93
N HIS A 15 4.82 -10.40 7.17
CA HIS A 15 5.10 -11.80 7.49
C HIS A 15 5.55 -12.51 6.21
N GLY A 16 6.81 -12.94 6.17
CA GLY A 16 7.45 -13.48 4.97
C GLY A 16 8.95 -13.15 4.92
N ASP A 17 9.60 -13.40 3.78
CA ASP A 17 11.03 -13.08 3.57
C ASP A 17 11.99 -13.75 4.58
N GLY A 18 11.66 -14.97 5.00
CA GLY A 18 12.45 -15.76 5.96
C GLY A 18 12.07 -15.54 7.43
N SER A 19 11.14 -14.64 7.75
CA SER A 19 10.62 -14.50 9.12
C SER A 19 9.71 -15.68 9.50
N THR A 20 9.82 -16.16 10.73
CA THR A 20 8.92 -17.19 11.30
C THR A 20 7.70 -16.60 12.02
N ALA A 21 7.64 -15.28 12.18
CA ALA A 21 6.57 -14.58 12.89
C ALA A 21 6.35 -13.17 12.29
N PRO A 22 5.12 -12.61 12.39
CA PRO A 22 4.84 -11.27 11.91
C PRO A 22 5.62 -10.22 12.72
N HIS A 23 6.07 -9.16 12.05
CA HIS A 23 6.83 -8.07 12.65
C HIS A 23 6.58 -6.75 11.89
N ASN A 24 6.86 -5.63 12.54
CA ASN A 24 6.94 -4.35 11.84
C ASN A 24 8.25 -4.25 11.05
N ILE A 25 8.19 -3.71 9.82
CA ILE A 25 9.35 -3.54 8.94
C ILE A 25 10.48 -2.79 9.66
N ASP A 26 11.72 -3.30 9.56
CA ASP A 26 12.91 -2.56 9.96
C ASP A 26 13.17 -1.40 9.00
N LEU A 27 12.95 -0.19 9.50
CA LEU A 27 13.07 1.06 8.75
C LEU A 27 14.53 1.45 8.49
N LYS A 28 15.51 0.84 9.17
CA LYS A 28 16.94 1.15 9.03
C LYS A 28 17.21 2.66 9.11
N SER A 29 17.86 3.24 8.10
CA SER A 29 18.15 4.68 8.03
C SER A 29 16.92 5.56 7.75
N ASN A 30 15.77 4.99 7.43
CA ASN A 30 14.55 5.72 7.02
C ASN A 30 13.61 6.05 8.19
N VAL A 31 14.00 5.79 9.44
CA VAL A 31 13.15 6.02 10.64
C VAL A 31 12.60 7.45 10.71
N TRP A 32 13.42 8.46 10.41
CA TRP A 32 12.96 9.85 10.42
C TRP A 32 11.88 10.12 9.36
N ALA A 33 12.09 9.66 8.13
CA ALA A 33 11.11 9.83 7.05
C ALA A 33 9.81 9.11 7.36
N ALA A 34 9.88 7.86 7.84
CA ALA A 34 8.73 7.07 8.25
C ALA A 34 7.93 7.75 9.38
N ARG A 35 8.60 8.27 10.42
CA ARG A 35 7.92 8.95 11.53
C ARG A 35 7.19 10.21 11.08
N ASN A 36 7.84 11.05 10.27
CA ASN A 36 7.20 12.27 9.74
C ASN A 36 6.00 11.93 8.85
N MET A 37 6.13 10.89 8.04
CA MET A 37 5.06 10.38 7.19
C MET A 37 3.86 9.86 8.00
N LEU A 38 4.10 9.01 9.02
CA LEU A 38 3.03 8.48 9.87
C LEU A 38 2.38 9.55 10.74
N ALA A 39 3.12 10.60 11.11
CA ALA A 39 2.60 11.75 11.84
C ALA A 39 1.82 12.74 10.95
N ASN A 40 1.88 12.61 9.62
CA ASN A 40 1.21 13.53 8.72
C ASN A 40 -0.31 13.26 8.68
N PRO A 41 -1.15 14.22 9.11
CA PRO A 41 -2.60 14.03 9.18
C PRO A 41 -3.25 13.86 7.80
N ASP A 42 -2.68 14.44 6.74
CA ASP A 42 -3.23 14.34 5.39
C ASP A 42 -2.96 12.97 4.79
N LEU A 43 -1.78 12.39 5.03
CA LEU A 43 -1.50 11.00 4.64
C LEU A 43 -2.41 10.02 5.39
N ARG A 44 -2.67 10.28 6.68
CA ARG A 44 -3.66 9.50 7.44
C ARG A 44 -5.06 9.62 6.82
N ARG A 45 -5.50 10.81 6.42
CA ARG A 45 -6.80 11.00 5.74
C ARG A 45 -6.89 10.23 4.44
N LEU A 46 -5.83 10.24 3.62
CA LEU A 46 -5.77 9.46 2.38
C LEU A 46 -5.85 7.96 2.65
N ALA A 47 -5.15 7.45 3.68
CA ALA A 47 -5.25 6.06 4.08
C ALA A 47 -6.67 5.68 4.52
N LEU A 48 -7.34 6.54 5.30
CA LEU A 48 -8.73 6.32 5.72
C LEU A 48 -9.73 6.42 4.56
N TYR A 49 -9.44 7.27 3.57
CA TYR A 49 -10.22 7.34 2.34
C TYR A 49 -10.13 6.04 1.55
N ALA A 50 -8.91 5.52 1.30
CA ALA A 50 -8.73 4.21 0.68
C ALA A 50 -9.40 3.08 1.48
N ASN A 51 -9.31 3.13 2.80
CA ASN A 51 -9.98 2.19 3.71
C ASN A 51 -11.51 2.21 3.53
N SER A 52 -12.10 3.39 3.41
CA SER A 52 -13.54 3.56 3.18
C SER A 52 -13.96 3.07 1.80
N VAL A 53 -13.15 3.32 0.78
CA VAL A 53 -13.38 2.82 -0.58
C VAL A 53 -13.34 1.28 -0.60
N LEU A 54 -12.38 0.66 0.10
CA LEU A 54 -12.34 -0.79 0.26
C LEU A 54 -13.61 -1.32 0.93
N HIS A 55 -14.06 -0.68 2.02
CA HIS A 55 -15.27 -1.09 2.72
C HIS A 55 -16.53 -1.01 1.84
N ILE A 56 -16.66 0.06 1.06
CA ILE A 56 -17.83 0.28 0.19
C ILE A 56 -17.87 -0.72 -0.97
N TYR A 57 -16.74 -0.91 -1.66
CA TYR A 57 -16.73 -1.68 -2.92
C TYR A 57 -16.35 -3.16 -2.74
N ALA A 58 -15.75 -3.53 -1.61
CA ALA A 58 -15.30 -4.89 -1.34
C ALA A 58 -15.37 -5.22 0.16
N SER A 59 -16.57 -5.08 0.74
CA SER A 59 -16.80 -5.24 2.19
C SER A 59 -16.29 -6.56 2.76
N SER A 60 -16.39 -7.67 2.03
CA SER A 60 -15.86 -8.97 2.48
C SER A 60 -14.32 -8.99 2.60
N ILE A 61 -13.61 -8.30 1.70
CA ILE A 61 -12.16 -8.13 1.78
C ILE A 61 -11.80 -7.15 2.91
N PHE A 62 -12.61 -6.11 3.10
CA PHE A 62 -12.46 -5.20 4.23
C PHE A 62 -12.60 -5.94 5.58
N ASP A 63 -13.63 -6.77 5.74
CA ASP A 63 -13.85 -7.58 6.94
C ASP A 63 -12.67 -8.54 7.18
N LEU A 64 -12.19 -9.20 6.13
CA LEU A 64 -10.98 -10.02 6.20
C LEU A 64 -9.78 -9.23 6.72
N TYR A 65 -9.56 -8.01 6.21
CA TYR A 65 -8.45 -7.17 6.64
C TYR A 65 -8.62 -6.73 8.09
N ARG A 66 -9.83 -6.33 8.49
CA ARG A 66 -10.15 -5.98 9.88
C ARG A 66 -9.83 -7.11 10.84
N ASP A 67 -10.40 -8.29 10.60
CA ASP A 67 -10.26 -9.44 11.48
C ASP A 67 -8.78 -9.89 11.55
N THR A 68 -8.08 -9.84 10.42
CA THR A 68 -6.63 -10.12 10.37
C THR A 68 -5.83 -9.12 11.19
N MET A 69 -6.15 -7.83 11.08
CA MET A 69 -5.44 -6.79 11.80
C MET A 69 -5.75 -6.79 13.31
N GLU A 70 -6.96 -7.15 13.72
CA GLU A 70 -7.29 -7.41 15.13
C GLU A 70 -6.46 -8.56 15.69
N ALA A 71 -6.33 -9.66 14.95
CA ALA A 71 -5.48 -10.78 15.33
C ALA A 71 -3.99 -10.40 15.41
N LEU A 72 -3.48 -9.62 14.44
CA LEU A 72 -2.09 -9.15 14.43
C LEU A 72 -1.80 -8.17 15.57
N THR A 73 -2.69 -7.22 15.83
CA THR A 73 -2.47 -6.23 16.90
C THR A 73 -2.62 -6.82 18.30
N SER A 74 -3.31 -7.96 18.42
CA SER A 74 -3.39 -8.77 19.65
C SER A 74 -2.36 -9.92 19.70
N TRP A 75 -1.41 -9.96 18.75
CA TRP A 75 -0.45 -11.06 18.65
C TRP A 75 0.49 -11.09 19.87
N PRO A 76 0.62 -12.24 20.57
CA PRO A 76 1.41 -12.31 21.81
C PRO A 76 2.93 -12.24 21.58
N GLY A 77 3.40 -12.56 20.37
CA GLY A 77 4.84 -12.65 20.08
C GLY A 77 5.54 -11.31 19.86
N ALA A 78 4.79 -10.23 19.58
CA ALA A 78 5.34 -8.90 19.36
C ALA A 78 4.24 -7.84 19.43
N LYS A 79 4.59 -6.62 19.85
CA LYS A 79 3.70 -5.47 19.76
C LYS A 79 3.67 -4.97 18.31
N LEU A 80 2.68 -5.40 17.54
CA LEU A 80 2.52 -5.00 16.14
C LEU A 80 1.68 -3.74 16.02
N GLU A 81 2.20 -2.75 15.28
CA GLU A 81 1.54 -1.46 15.10
C GLU A 81 1.11 -1.26 13.64
N ARG A 82 -0.12 -0.76 13.48
CA ARG A 82 -0.65 -0.32 12.17
C ARG A 82 0.14 0.90 11.69
N PRO A 83 0.35 1.08 10.37
CA PRO A 83 0.90 2.34 9.86
C PRO A 83 0.01 3.52 10.26
N PHE A 84 -1.30 3.42 10.01
CA PHE A 84 -2.27 4.45 10.34
C PHE A 84 -3.38 3.88 11.22
N SER A 85 -3.60 4.49 12.38
CA SER A 85 -4.70 4.10 13.29
C SER A 85 -6.07 4.29 12.63
N GLY A 86 -6.90 3.24 12.67
CA GLY A 86 -8.22 3.16 12.04
C GLY A 86 -8.21 2.72 10.57
N CYS A 87 -7.06 2.32 10.04
CA CYS A 87 -6.91 1.78 8.69
C CYS A 87 -6.63 0.27 8.75
N GLU A 88 -7.35 -0.51 7.93
CA GLU A 88 -7.23 -1.97 7.89
C GLU A 88 -6.13 -2.48 6.95
N PHE A 89 -5.51 -1.59 6.17
CA PHE A 89 -4.32 -1.94 5.41
C PHE A 89 -3.12 -2.18 6.35
N PRO A 90 -2.46 -3.35 6.32
CA PRO A 90 -1.35 -3.69 7.23
C PRO A 90 -0.06 -2.93 6.92
N MET A 91 0.06 -2.42 5.70
CA MET A 91 1.27 -1.77 5.19
C MET A 91 0.90 -0.62 4.25
N VAL A 92 1.73 0.40 4.25
CA VAL A 92 1.71 1.49 3.27
C VAL A 92 3.06 1.58 2.56
N CYS A 93 3.02 1.87 1.26
CA CYS A 93 4.20 2.15 0.44
C CYS A 93 4.11 3.58 -0.08
N LEU A 94 5.14 4.40 0.19
CA LEU A 94 5.29 5.69 -0.49
C LEU A 94 6.31 5.55 -1.60
N ASN A 95 5.94 6.03 -2.79
CA ASN A 95 6.85 6.18 -3.92
C ASN A 95 7.15 7.67 -4.08
N PHE A 96 8.40 8.06 -3.88
CA PHE A 96 8.81 9.46 -3.89
C PHE A 96 9.12 9.93 -5.31
N GLY A 97 8.54 11.07 -5.68
CA GLY A 97 8.78 11.73 -6.95
C GLY A 97 10.20 12.30 -7.11
N PRO A 98 10.46 13.05 -8.20
CA PRO A 98 9.47 13.62 -9.12
C PRO A 98 8.96 12.65 -10.21
N ASN A 99 9.73 11.60 -10.54
CA ASN A 99 9.40 10.66 -11.60
C ASN A 99 9.23 9.25 -11.03
N VAL A 100 7.99 8.85 -10.81
CA VAL A 100 7.64 7.54 -10.24
C VAL A 100 7.13 6.62 -11.33
N TRP A 101 7.82 5.50 -11.55
CA TRP A 101 7.34 4.42 -12.40
C TRP A 101 7.97 3.09 -11.97
N THR A 102 7.32 1.99 -12.29
CA THR A 102 7.81 0.65 -11.93
C THR A 102 7.99 -0.21 -13.17
N PHE A 103 8.90 -1.18 -13.11
CA PHE A 103 8.96 -2.21 -14.13
C PHE A 103 7.73 -3.13 -14.00
N LYS A 104 7.37 -3.87 -15.07
CA LYS A 104 6.31 -4.89 -14.98
C LYS A 104 6.63 -5.87 -13.82
N HIS A 105 5.73 -5.96 -12.86
CA HIS A 105 5.87 -6.85 -11.71
C HIS A 105 4.51 -7.15 -11.09
N ARG A 106 4.47 -8.22 -10.28
CA ARG A 106 3.40 -8.52 -9.33
C ARG A 106 3.91 -8.36 -7.92
N ASP A 107 3.06 -7.91 -7.01
CA ASP A 107 3.33 -7.88 -5.58
C ASP A 107 3.05 -9.27 -4.98
N VAL A 108 3.86 -10.27 -5.36
CA VAL A 108 3.65 -11.70 -5.04
C VAL A 108 3.65 -12.03 -3.54
N GLN A 109 4.04 -11.10 -2.68
CA GLN A 109 3.99 -11.26 -1.22
C GLN A 109 2.63 -10.83 -0.63
N ASN A 110 1.78 -10.15 -1.41
CA ASN A 110 0.44 -9.80 -0.97
C ASN A 110 -0.48 -11.02 -0.98
N TYR A 111 -1.53 -10.96 -0.19
CA TYR A 111 -2.57 -11.99 -0.19
C TYR A 111 -3.23 -12.07 -1.58
N PRO A 112 -3.30 -13.24 -2.24
CA PRO A 112 -3.78 -13.35 -3.62
C PRO A 112 -5.16 -12.75 -3.89
N PHE A 113 -6.11 -12.95 -2.97
CA PHE A 113 -7.47 -12.41 -3.08
C PHE A 113 -7.62 -11.01 -2.45
N GLY A 114 -6.54 -10.49 -1.86
CA GLY A 114 -6.52 -9.16 -1.27
C GLY A 114 -6.46 -8.07 -2.32
N LEU A 115 -7.04 -6.91 -2.00
CA LEU A 115 -6.95 -5.70 -2.81
C LEU A 115 -5.92 -4.75 -2.21
N CYS A 116 -5.08 -4.18 -3.06
CA CYS A 116 -4.28 -3.00 -2.74
C CYS A 116 -5.01 -1.75 -3.19
N ALA A 117 -4.89 -0.67 -2.42
CA ALA A 117 -5.28 0.66 -2.86
C ALA A 117 -4.05 1.44 -3.34
N VAL A 118 -4.10 1.95 -4.57
CA VAL A 118 -3.10 2.88 -5.11
C VAL A 118 -3.76 4.24 -5.26
N ILE A 119 -3.14 5.26 -4.67
CA ILE A 119 -3.56 6.66 -4.83
C ILE A 119 -2.48 7.40 -5.62
N ALA A 120 -2.85 7.99 -6.75
CA ALA A 120 -1.94 8.83 -7.51
C ALA A 120 -1.85 10.23 -6.87
N LEU A 121 -0.65 10.68 -6.53
CA LEU A 121 -0.42 11.97 -5.88
C LEU A 121 0.53 12.84 -6.71
N GLY A 122 0.47 14.15 -6.49
CA GLY A 122 1.31 15.14 -7.14
C GLY A 122 0.55 16.03 -8.11
N GLN A 123 1.31 16.73 -8.97
CA GLN A 123 0.81 17.60 -10.02
C GLN A 123 1.41 17.09 -11.33
N PHE A 124 0.59 16.47 -12.17
CA PHE A 124 1.02 15.91 -13.45
C PHE A 124 -0.16 15.86 -14.43
N ASP A 125 0.14 15.83 -15.73
CA ASP A 125 -0.83 15.56 -16.79
C ASP A 125 -1.01 14.04 -16.91
N HIS A 126 -2.22 13.57 -16.60
CA HIS A 126 -2.54 12.13 -16.59
C HIS A 126 -2.77 11.53 -17.98
N THR A 127 -2.79 12.36 -19.03
CA THR A 127 -2.87 11.90 -20.42
C THR A 127 -1.47 11.67 -21.03
N SER A 128 -0.46 12.31 -20.44
CA SER A 128 0.96 12.19 -20.82
C SER A 128 1.79 11.35 -19.84
N GLY A 129 1.20 10.97 -18.69
CA GLY A 129 1.84 10.24 -17.60
C GLY A 129 0.80 9.68 -16.61
N GLY A 130 1.23 9.05 -15.52
CA GLY A 130 0.28 8.54 -14.52
C GLY A 130 -0.59 7.37 -15.00
N HIS A 131 -0.03 6.50 -15.85
CA HIS A 131 -0.73 5.34 -16.38
C HIS A 131 -0.52 4.10 -15.52
N LEU A 132 -1.59 3.37 -15.22
CA LEU A 132 -1.53 1.99 -14.74
C LEU A 132 -1.72 1.04 -15.92
N ILE A 133 -0.73 0.20 -16.17
CA ILE A 133 -0.77 -0.78 -17.26
C ILE A 133 -1.08 -2.16 -16.68
N LEU A 134 -2.26 -2.69 -17.00
CA LEU A 134 -2.68 -4.05 -16.66
C LEU A 134 -2.41 -4.97 -17.85
N TRP A 135 -1.18 -5.47 -17.90
CA TRP A 135 -0.66 -6.24 -19.04
C TRP A 135 -1.47 -7.49 -19.38
N ASP A 136 -2.05 -8.16 -18.38
CA ASP A 136 -2.81 -9.39 -18.60
C ASP A 136 -4.19 -9.14 -19.25
N PHE A 137 -4.62 -7.88 -19.29
CA PHE A 137 -5.90 -7.45 -19.88
C PHE A 137 -5.73 -6.55 -21.10
N ASP A 138 -4.48 -6.34 -21.57
CA ASP A 138 -4.17 -5.36 -22.62
C ASP A 138 -4.81 -3.98 -22.37
N LEU A 139 -4.85 -3.57 -21.09
CA LEU A 139 -5.54 -2.36 -20.65
C LEU A 139 -4.57 -1.32 -20.09
N VAL A 140 -4.70 -0.08 -20.57
CA VAL A 140 -4.04 1.09 -20.01
C VAL A 140 -5.09 1.97 -19.37
N ILE A 141 -4.90 2.28 -18.09
CA ILE A 141 -5.79 3.15 -17.32
C ILE A 141 -5.03 4.44 -17.03
N GLU A 142 -5.53 5.57 -17.53
CA GLU A 142 -5.11 6.89 -17.07
C GLU A 142 -5.56 7.08 -15.62
N LEU A 143 -4.63 7.35 -14.70
CA LEU A 143 -4.91 7.53 -13.28
C LEU A 143 -4.64 9.00 -12.88
N PRO A 144 -5.67 9.86 -12.84
CA PRO A 144 -5.52 11.27 -12.51
C PRO A 144 -4.96 11.52 -11.11
N PRO A 145 -4.32 12.68 -10.85
CA PRO A 145 -3.97 13.09 -9.50
C PRO A 145 -5.19 13.05 -8.57
N GLY A 146 -5.03 12.41 -7.41
CA GLY A 146 -6.09 12.20 -6.40
C GLY A 146 -6.96 10.97 -6.63
N ALA A 147 -6.86 10.29 -7.78
CA ALA A 147 -7.62 9.08 -8.04
C ALA A 147 -7.12 7.90 -7.19
N VAL A 148 -8.05 7.03 -6.81
CA VAL A 148 -7.79 5.77 -6.10
C VAL A 148 -8.24 4.60 -6.95
N ILE A 149 -7.43 3.55 -7.00
CA ILE A 149 -7.79 2.28 -7.62
C ILE A 149 -7.57 1.13 -6.64
N LEU A 150 -8.53 0.21 -6.59
CA LEU A 150 -8.40 -1.07 -5.89
C LEU A 150 -8.06 -2.15 -6.91
N LEU A 151 -7.02 -2.94 -6.66
CA LEU A 151 -6.64 -4.05 -7.53
C LEU A 151 -5.99 -5.22 -6.77
N PRO A 152 -6.16 -6.47 -7.24
CA PRO A 152 -5.45 -7.63 -6.71
C PRO A 152 -4.02 -7.68 -7.26
N SER A 153 -3.12 -6.88 -6.69
CA SER A 153 -1.73 -6.69 -7.17
C SER A 153 -0.84 -7.93 -7.10
N ALA A 154 -1.25 -8.97 -6.37
CA ALA A 154 -0.59 -10.28 -6.37
C ALA A 154 -0.89 -11.09 -7.64
N LEU A 155 -2.03 -10.83 -8.29
CA LEU A 155 -2.55 -11.63 -9.41
C LEU A 155 -2.40 -10.94 -10.77
N LEU A 156 -2.40 -9.60 -10.80
CA LEU A 156 -2.25 -8.78 -12.01
C LEU A 156 -0.81 -8.34 -12.20
#